data_AF-S9RZY1-F1
#
_entry.id   AF-S9RZY1-F1
#
_cell.length_a   1.000
_cell.length_b   1.000
_cell.length_c   1.000
_cell.angle_alpha   90.00
_cell.angle_beta   90.00
_cell.angle_gamma   90.00
#
_symmetry.space_group_name_H-M   'P 1'
#
loop_
_entity.id
_entity.type
_entity.pdbx_description
1 polymer ?
#
loop_
_entity_poly.entity_id
_entity_poly.type
_entity_poly.pdbx_seq_one_letter_code
_entity_poly.pdbx_strand_id
1 'polypeptide(L)'
;MPAGDVAIKNVADLYLYPNTVRAVRVTGRQVKDWLERSAGMFNRIEPGASDATLLNPDFPSYNFDVIDGVEYRIDLSEPSKYGPDGSLENPEANRIRDLTYQGEPVTADMEFVVATNNYRASGGGRFPGAMGDTVIFEAPDTNRDVIVRYIVEQGTINPSADDNWSFVPMEDTSVIFTTGPAARDYLDDVALEIEDAGDTDEGFARFRIRL
;
A
#
# COMPACT_ATOMS: atom_id res chain seq x y z
N MET A 1 9.61 14.19 1.65
CA MET A 1 10.32 15.39 1.13
C MET A 1 10.35 16.42 2.25
N PRO A 2 11.43 17.20 2.43
CA PRO A 2 11.48 18.22 3.48
C PRO A 2 10.43 19.30 3.24
N ALA A 3 9.90 19.89 4.31
CA ALA A 3 9.03 21.06 4.22
C ALA A 3 9.76 22.24 3.57
N GLY A 4 9.07 22.97 2.69
CA GLY A 4 9.61 24.13 1.99
C GLY A 4 9.16 24.20 0.53
N ASP A 5 9.84 25.05 -0.24
CA ASP A 5 9.52 25.27 -1.66
C ASP A 5 9.68 23.98 -2.48
N VAL A 6 8.64 23.61 -3.22
CA VAL A 6 8.64 22.42 -4.09
C VAL A 6 9.08 22.83 -5.49
N ALA A 7 10.25 22.36 -5.94
CA ALA A 7 10.67 22.53 -7.33
C ALA A 7 10.16 21.36 -8.20
N ILE A 8 9.96 21.59 -9.50
CA ILE A 8 9.47 20.56 -10.45
C ILE A 8 10.30 19.28 -10.39
N LYS A 9 11.62 19.38 -10.20
CA LYS A 9 12.52 18.22 -10.05
C LYS A 9 12.16 17.30 -8.88
N ASN A 10 11.59 17.86 -7.81
CA ASN A 10 11.18 17.10 -6.62
C ASN A 10 9.96 16.22 -6.89
N VAL A 11 9.17 16.51 -7.93
CA VAL A 11 8.03 15.66 -8.32
C VAL A 11 8.50 14.33 -8.93
N ALA A 12 9.71 14.28 -9.51
CA ALA A 12 10.29 13.02 -9.97
C ALA A 12 10.63 12.08 -8.79
N ASP A 13 10.93 12.64 -7.61
CA ASP A 13 11.13 11.87 -6.37
C ASP A 13 9.80 11.33 -5.84
N LEU A 14 8.67 12.02 -6.10
CA LEU A 14 7.33 11.59 -5.68
C LEU A 14 6.75 10.47 -6.55
N TYR A 15 7.03 10.49 -7.86
CA TYR A 15 6.52 9.48 -8.78
C TYR A 15 7.59 9.13 -9.82
N LEU A 16 8.19 7.95 -9.70
CA LEU A 16 9.37 7.57 -10.49
C LEU A 16 9.06 7.24 -11.96
N TYR A 17 7.88 6.68 -12.24
CA TYR A 17 7.54 6.17 -13.57
C TYR A 17 6.67 7.17 -14.37
N PRO A 18 6.85 7.29 -15.70
CA PRO A 18 6.04 8.16 -16.54
C PRO A 18 4.67 7.51 -16.87
N ASN A 19 3.99 6.97 -15.87
CA ASN A 19 2.68 6.34 -16.06
C ASN A 19 1.61 7.41 -16.28
N THR A 20 0.58 7.07 -17.06
CA THR A 20 -0.58 7.94 -17.32
C THR A 20 -1.77 7.56 -16.46
N VAL A 21 -2.65 8.53 -16.23
CA VAL A 21 -3.84 8.33 -15.40
C VAL A 21 -4.85 7.42 -16.10
N ARG A 22 -5.41 6.49 -15.33
CA ARG A 22 -6.50 5.58 -15.73
C ARG A 22 -7.57 5.53 -14.65
N ALA A 23 -8.80 5.19 -15.03
CA ALA A 23 -9.80 4.75 -14.06
C ALA A 23 -10.40 3.41 -14.49
N VAL A 24 -10.60 2.53 -13.52
CA VAL A 24 -11.21 1.21 -13.70
C VAL A 24 -12.52 1.13 -12.91
N ARG A 25 -13.53 0.45 -13.47
CA ARG A 25 -14.76 0.10 -12.76
C ARG A 25 -14.64 -1.32 -12.21
N VAL A 26 -14.71 -1.46 -10.90
CA VAL A 26 -14.52 -2.73 -10.19
C VAL A 26 -15.63 -2.97 -9.18
N THR A 27 -15.87 -4.24 -8.85
CA THR A 27 -16.80 -4.59 -7.76
C THR A 27 -16.10 -4.58 -6.41
N GLY A 28 -16.85 -4.54 -5.30
CA GLY A 28 -16.29 -4.60 -3.95
C GLY A 28 -15.50 -5.87 -3.69
N ARG A 29 -15.89 -6.99 -4.33
CA ARG A 29 -15.06 -8.21 -4.34
C ARG A 29 -13.70 -7.99 -5.00
N GLN A 30 -13.66 -7.31 -6.13
CA GLN A 30 -12.40 -7.00 -6.82
C GLN A 30 -11.56 -5.99 -6.04
N VAL A 31 -12.16 -5.00 -5.37
CA VAL A 31 -11.44 -4.11 -4.44
C VAL A 31 -10.80 -4.91 -3.32
N LYS A 32 -11.55 -5.82 -2.69
CA LYS A 32 -11.00 -6.68 -1.64
C LYS A 32 -9.87 -7.56 -2.18
N ASP A 33 -10.06 -8.24 -3.30
CA ASP A 33 -9.05 -9.12 -3.89
C ASP A 33 -7.80 -8.34 -4.38
N TRP A 34 -7.94 -7.06 -4.78
CA TRP A 34 -6.83 -6.16 -5.05
C TRP A 34 -6.01 -5.91 -3.78
N LEU A 35 -6.67 -5.56 -2.67
CA LEU A 35 -6.02 -5.35 -1.38
C LEU A 35 -5.35 -6.65 -0.86
N GLU A 36 -5.97 -7.81 -1.07
CA GLU A 36 -5.35 -9.12 -0.78
C GLU A 36 -4.08 -9.33 -1.60
N ARG A 37 -4.06 -8.90 -2.87
CA ARG A 37 -2.87 -8.95 -3.74
C ARG A 37 -1.77 -8.01 -3.26
N SER A 38 -2.12 -6.82 -2.78
CA SER A 38 -1.17 -5.89 -2.15
C SER A 38 -0.61 -6.46 -0.85
N ALA A 39 -1.44 -7.10 -0.02
CA ALA A 39 -1.05 -7.65 1.29
C ALA A 39 -0.02 -8.79 1.20
N GLY A 40 0.30 -9.30 0.01
CA GLY A 40 1.41 -10.22 -0.21
C GLY A 40 2.81 -9.63 0.06
N MET A 41 2.91 -8.31 0.24
CA MET A 41 4.10 -7.62 0.75
C MET A 41 4.54 -8.13 2.12
N PHE A 42 3.60 -8.62 2.94
CA PHE A 42 3.88 -9.04 4.30
C PHE A 42 4.01 -10.55 4.42
N ASN A 43 4.95 -11.03 5.23
CA ASN A 43 5.04 -12.44 5.60
C ASN A 43 3.85 -12.83 6.48
N ARG A 44 3.53 -14.14 6.51
CA ARG A 44 2.63 -14.69 7.54
C ARG A 44 3.40 -14.71 8.87
N ILE A 45 2.75 -14.23 9.92
CA ILE A 45 3.33 -14.15 11.27
C ILE A 45 2.57 -15.12 12.16
N GLU A 46 3.30 -16.00 12.84
CA GLU A 46 2.69 -16.89 13.83
C GLU A 46 2.33 -16.07 15.09
N PRO A 47 1.12 -16.25 15.67
CA PRO A 47 0.77 -15.61 16.93
C PRO A 47 1.79 -15.92 18.04
N GLY A 48 2.21 -14.89 18.77
CA GLY A 48 3.25 -14.97 19.81
C GLY A 48 4.69 -14.97 19.28
N ALA A 49 4.90 -14.78 17.97
CA ALA A 49 6.23 -14.68 17.41
C ALA A 49 6.96 -13.42 17.93
N SER A 50 8.24 -13.57 18.25
CA SER A 50 9.11 -12.47 18.66
C SER A 50 10.03 -12.07 17.51
N ASP A 51 10.03 -10.79 17.15
CA ASP A 51 10.86 -10.22 16.09
C ASP A 51 10.82 -11.00 14.76
N ALA A 52 9.62 -11.40 14.33
CA ALA A 52 9.44 -12.05 13.04
C ALA A 52 9.65 -11.05 11.88
N THR A 53 10.25 -11.48 10.77
CA THR A 53 10.47 -10.61 9.60
C THR A 53 9.13 -10.20 8.98
N LEU A 54 8.84 -8.89 8.96
CA LEU A 54 7.58 -8.36 8.44
C LEU A 54 7.48 -8.44 6.91
N LEU A 55 8.50 -7.92 6.21
CA LEU A 55 8.47 -7.74 4.76
C LEU A 55 8.88 -9.02 4.02
N ASN A 56 8.14 -9.37 2.98
CA ASN A 56 8.46 -10.45 2.07
C ASN A 56 9.47 -9.95 1.02
N PRO A 57 10.73 -10.41 1.04
CA PRO A 57 11.77 -9.92 0.12
C PRO A 57 11.51 -10.31 -1.34
N ASP A 58 10.70 -11.34 -1.59
CA ASP A 58 10.36 -11.79 -2.94
C ASP A 58 9.25 -10.94 -3.57
N PHE A 59 8.56 -10.11 -2.78
CA PHE A 59 7.46 -9.28 -3.25
C PHE A 59 7.97 -7.94 -3.80
N PRO A 60 7.74 -7.62 -5.09
CA PRO A 60 8.19 -6.35 -5.65
C PRO A 60 7.42 -5.18 -5.03
N SER A 61 8.14 -4.23 -4.41
CA SER A 61 7.52 -3.18 -3.60
C SER A 61 6.59 -2.23 -4.36
N TYR A 62 6.81 -2.03 -5.66
CA TYR A 62 5.92 -1.26 -6.53
C TYR A 62 4.56 -1.93 -6.80
N ASN A 63 4.34 -3.15 -6.30
CA ASN A 63 3.05 -3.84 -6.27
C ASN A 63 2.40 -3.81 -4.87
N PHE A 64 2.89 -2.97 -3.95
CA PHE A 64 2.13 -2.68 -2.74
C PHE A 64 1.27 -1.44 -2.99
N ASP A 65 0.01 -1.66 -3.35
CA ASP A 65 -0.96 -0.58 -3.52
C ASP A 65 -1.76 -0.39 -2.22
N VAL A 66 -1.90 0.87 -1.80
CA VAL A 66 -2.90 1.32 -0.82
C VAL A 66 -4.05 1.95 -1.60
N ILE A 67 -5.30 1.64 -1.22
CA ILE A 67 -6.48 2.26 -1.81
C ILE A 67 -7.00 3.31 -0.82
N ASP A 68 -6.85 4.58 -1.18
CA ASP A 68 -7.40 5.70 -0.44
C ASP A 68 -8.95 5.77 -0.58
N GLY A 69 -9.63 6.19 0.48
CA GLY A 69 -11.09 6.30 0.54
C GLY A 69 -11.85 5.06 1.05
N VAL A 70 -11.16 3.92 1.27
CA VAL A 70 -11.70 2.75 2.00
C VAL A 70 -10.91 2.55 3.29
N GLU A 71 -11.54 2.01 4.31
CA GLU A 71 -10.87 1.63 5.56
C GLU A 71 -10.79 0.11 5.67
N TYR A 72 -9.68 -0.43 6.17
CA TYR A 72 -9.51 -1.88 6.32
C TYR A 72 -8.39 -2.27 7.28
N ARG A 73 -8.35 -3.55 7.66
CA ARG A 73 -7.25 -4.13 8.45
C ARG A 73 -6.61 -5.32 7.76
N ILE A 74 -5.32 -5.52 7.98
CA ILE A 74 -4.56 -6.66 7.44
C ILE A 74 -4.24 -7.63 8.57
N ASP A 75 -4.78 -8.85 8.47
CA ASP A 75 -4.51 -9.97 9.37
C ASP A 75 -3.24 -10.72 8.93
N LEU A 76 -2.15 -10.53 9.66
CA LEU A 76 -0.86 -11.14 9.36
C LEU A 76 -0.78 -12.63 9.75
N SER A 77 -1.75 -13.14 10.53
CA SER A 77 -1.76 -14.55 10.96
C SER A 77 -2.16 -15.52 9.83
N GLU A 78 -2.81 -15.01 8.79
CA GLU A 78 -3.27 -15.75 7.62
C GLU A 78 -2.19 -15.79 6.52
N PRO A 79 -2.13 -16.85 5.68
CA PRO A 79 -1.24 -16.88 4.51
C PRO A 79 -1.64 -15.82 3.47
N SER A 80 -0.70 -15.43 2.60
CA SER A 80 -1.02 -14.56 1.46
C SER A 80 -1.92 -15.27 0.47
N LYS A 81 -2.98 -14.63 0.00
CA LYS A 81 -3.88 -15.19 -1.03
C LYS A 81 -3.17 -15.37 -2.37
N TYR A 82 -2.31 -14.40 -2.73
CA TYR A 82 -1.58 -14.37 -3.98
C TYR A 82 -0.07 -14.52 -3.77
N GLY A 83 0.59 -15.17 -4.71
CA GLY A 83 2.05 -15.23 -4.79
C GLY A 83 2.68 -13.91 -5.26
N PRO A 84 4.02 -13.77 -5.19
CA PRO A 84 4.71 -12.54 -5.59
C PRO A 84 4.46 -12.11 -7.05
N ASP A 85 4.21 -13.07 -7.95
CA ASP A 85 3.89 -12.84 -9.35
C ASP A 85 2.40 -12.55 -9.62
N GLY A 86 1.55 -12.66 -8.58
CA GLY A 86 0.10 -12.49 -8.63
C GLY A 86 -0.68 -13.76 -9.01
N SER A 87 -0.05 -14.93 -9.00
CA SER A 87 -0.75 -16.21 -9.06
C SER A 87 -1.60 -16.44 -7.80
N LEU A 88 -2.75 -17.10 -7.96
CA LEU A 88 -3.62 -17.44 -6.84
C LEU A 88 -3.09 -18.72 -6.16
N GLU A 89 -2.49 -18.59 -4.98
CA GLU A 89 -1.82 -19.70 -4.28
C GLU A 89 -2.66 -20.25 -3.13
N ASN A 90 -3.34 -19.37 -2.37
CA ASN A 90 -4.18 -19.75 -1.24
C ASN A 90 -5.61 -19.19 -1.41
N PRO A 91 -6.47 -19.84 -2.22
CA PRO A 91 -7.81 -19.33 -2.57
C PRO A 91 -8.70 -18.99 -1.38
N GLU A 92 -8.57 -19.75 -0.28
CA GLU A 92 -9.36 -19.59 0.94
C GLU A 92 -8.78 -18.54 1.90
N ALA A 93 -7.57 -18.04 1.64
CA ALA A 93 -6.92 -17.04 2.48
C ALA A 93 -7.62 -15.68 2.36
N ASN A 94 -7.63 -14.96 3.48
CA ASN A 94 -8.38 -13.73 3.62
C ASN A 94 -7.75 -12.84 4.69
N ARG A 95 -6.77 -12.01 4.28
CA ARG A 95 -6.08 -11.09 5.19
C ARG A 95 -6.85 -9.80 5.40
N ILE A 96 -7.64 -9.36 4.42
CA ILE A 96 -8.35 -8.08 4.48
C ILE A 96 -9.60 -8.24 5.34
N ARG A 97 -9.57 -7.64 6.53
CA ARG A 97 -10.66 -7.59 7.50
C ARG A 97 -11.30 -6.21 7.52
N ASP A 98 -12.56 -6.15 7.94
CA ASP A 98 -13.30 -4.92 8.21
C ASP A 98 -13.25 -3.87 7.09
N LEU A 99 -13.31 -4.32 5.83
CA LEU A 99 -13.31 -3.41 4.67
C LEU A 99 -14.59 -2.58 4.64
N THR A 100 -14.47 -1.27 4.80
CA THR A 100 -15.59 -0.30 4.75
C THR A 100 -15.33 0.82 3.74
N TYR A 101 -16.41 1.43 3.29
CA TYR A 101 -16.40 2.64 2.46
C TYR A 101 -17.44 3.61 3.03
N GLN A 102 -17.02 4.82 3.39
CA GLN A 102 -17.88 5.83 4.04
C GLN A 102 -18.59 5.29 5.30
N GLY A 103 -17.89 4.48 6.10
CA GLY A 103 -18.39 3.87 7.33
C GLY A 103 -19.28 2.64 7.12
N GLU A 104 -19.62 2.27 5.88
CA GLU A 104 -20.47 1.11 5.58
C GLU A 104 -19.63 -0.08 5.08
N PRO A 105 -19.96 -1.33 5.46
CA PRO A 105 -19.25 -2.51 4.98
C PRO A 105 -19.30 -2.66 3.46
N VAL A 106 -18.16 -2.91 2.82
CA VAL A 106 -18.10 -3.14 1.37
C VAL A 106 -18.67 -4.51 1.04
N THR A 107 -19.79 -4.56 0.30
CA THR A 107 -20.35 -5.81 -0.22
C THR A 107 -19.71 -6.20 -1.54
N ALA A 108 -19.81 -7.48 -1.90
CA ALA A 108 -19.15 -8.04 -3.08
C ALA A 108 -19.61 -7.40 -4.42
N ASP A 109 -20.85 -6.90 -4.45
CA ASP A 109 -21.56 -6.36 -5.61
C ASP A 109 -21.56 -4.83 -5.68
N MET A 110 -21.12 -4.12 -4.63
CA MET A 110 -20.90 -2.68 -4.69
C MET A 110 -19.96 -2.33 -5.84
N GLU A 111 -20.21 -1.23 -6.54
CA GLU A 111 -19.39 -0.80 -7.66
C GLU A 111 -18.56 0.42 -7.28
N PHE A 112 -17.28 0.37 -7.65
CA PHE A 112 -16.31 1.42 -7.41
C PHE A 112 -15.69 1.87 -8.73
N VAL A 113 -15.35 3.16 -8.79
CA VAL A 113 -14.42 3.68 -9.77
C VAL A 113 -13.10 3.94 -9.04
N VAL A 114 -12.07 3.18 -9.40
CA VAL A 114 -10.73 3.33 -8.80
C VAL A 114 -9.87 4.12 -9.77
N ALA A 115 -9.38 5.28 -9.32
CA ALA A 115 -8.34 6.03 -10.01
C ALA A 115 -7.01 5.31 -9.83
N THR A 116 -6.31 5.07 -10.94
CA THR A 116 -5.05 4.33 -10.95
C THR A 116 -4.18 4.80 -12.11
N ASN A 117 -3.19 3.99 -12.51
CA ASN A 117 -2.26 4.29 -13.58
C ASN A 117 -2.27 3.21 -14.67
N ASN A 118 -1.75 3.55 -15.85
CA ASN A 118 -1.74 2.65 -17.02
C ASN A 118 -1.02 1.32 -16.79
N TYR A 119 0.09 1.28 -16.05
CA TYR A 119 0.77 0.01 -15.74
C TYR A 119 -0.15 -0.93 -14.97
N ARG A 120 -0.84 -0.41 -13.96
CA ARG A 120 -1.75 -1.18 -13.10
C ARG A 120 -3.01 -1.60 -13.85
N ALA A 121 -3.66 -0.65 -14.53
CA ALA A 121 -4.89 -0.87 -15.30
C ALA A 121 -4.73 -1.82 -16.49
N SER A 122 -3.52 -1.99 -17.03
CA SER A 122 -3.22 -2.90 -18.14
C SER A 122 -2.71 -4.28 -17.70
N GLY A 123 -2.94 -4.68 -16.45
CA GLY A 123 -2.58 -5.99 -15.91
C GLY A 123 -1.20 -6.09 -15.24
N GLY A 124 -0.49 -4.97 -15.08
CA GLY A 124 0.79 -4.95 -14.37
C GLY A 124 0.65 -5.39 -12.92
N GLY A 125 1.41 -6.42 -12.52
CA GLY A 125 1.32 -7.02 -11.18
C GLY A 125 0.18 -8.04 -11.01
N ARG A 126 -0.64 -8.25 -12.05
CA ARG A 126 -1.80 -9.17 -12.08
C ARG A 126 -2.83 -8.91 -10.98
N PHE A 127 -3.28 -7.65 -10.87
CA PHE A 127 -4.27 -7.25 -9.88
C PHE A 127 -5.71 -7.58 -10.33
N PRO A 128 -6.51 -8.26 -9.48
CA PRO A 128 -7.93 -8.48 -9.73
C PRO A 128 -8.67 -7.17 -10.01
N GLY A 129 -9.43 -7.11 -11.10
CA GLY A 129 -10.13 -5.90 -11.51
C GLY A 129 -9.27 -4.86 -12.25
N ALA A 130 -8.02 -5.18 -12.59
CA ALA A 130 -7.10 -4.29 -13.31
C ALA A 130 -6.42 -4.95 -14.52
N MET A 131 -7.07 -5.92 -15.16
CA MET A 131 -6.44 -6.74 -16.21
C MET A 131 -6.63 -6.18 -17.64
N GLY A 132 -7.06 -4.93 -17.75
CA GLY A 132 -7.34 -4.22 -19.02
C GLY A 132 -8.81 -4.27 -19.47
N ASP A 133 -9.64 -5.10 -18.84
CA ASP A 133 -11.05 -5.32 -19.19
C ASP A 133 -12.04 -4.42 -18.42
N THR A 134 -11.56 -3.73 -17.40
CA THR A 134 -12.36 -2.87 -16.49
C THR A 134 -12.13 -1.38 -16.72
N VAL A 135 -11.27 -1.00 -17.67
CA VAL A 135 -10.90 0.41 -17.91
C VAL A 135 -12.11 1.18 -18.43
N ILE A 136 -12.47 2.27 -17.74
CA ILE A 136 -13.56 3.17 -18.13
C ILE A 136 -13.08 4.58 -18.49
N PHE A 137 -11.82 4.90 -18.20
CA PHE A 137 -11.25 6.21 -18.51
C PHE A 137 -9.75 6.11 -18.80
N GLU A 138 -9.33 6.81 -19.85
CA GLU A 138 -7.94 6.91 -20.29
C GLU A 138 -7.53 8.38 -20.50
N ALA A 139 -6.74 8.93 -19.58
CA ALA A 139 -6.17 10.26 -19.76
C ALA A 139 -4.84 10.21 -20.54
N PRO A 140 -4.52 11.25 -21.34
CA PRO A 140 -3.19 11.40 -21.93
C PRO A 140 -2.16 11.91 -20.91
N ASP A 141 -2.60 12.56 -19.84
CA ASP A 141 -1.74 13.19 -18.84
C ASP A 141 -0.96 12.13 -18.02
N THR A 142 0.32 12.41 -17.77
CA THR A 142 1.11 11.59 -16.85
C THR A 142 0.72 11.89 -15.40
N ASN A 143 0.92 10.93 -14.51
CA ASN A 143 0.68 11.12 -13.08
C ASN A 143 1.52 12.29 -12.53
N ARG A 144 2.73 12.47 -13.05
CA ARG A 144 3.58 13.63 -12.71
C ARG A 144 2.94 14.95 -13.11
N ASP A 145 2.40 15.04 -14.32
CA ASP A 145 1.74 16.27 -14.79
C ASP A 145 0.53 16.60 -13.93
N VAL A 146 -0.23 15.58 -13.51
CA VAL A 146 -1.38 15.75 -12.60
C VAL A 146 -0.93 16.25 -11.23
N ILE A 147 0.12 15.67 -10.64
CA ILE A 147 0.66 16.12 -9.35
C ILE A 147 1.18 17.57 -9.45
N VAL A 148 1.94 17.90 -10.50
CA VAL A 148 2.45 19.27 -10.72
C VAL A 148 1.28 20.25 -10.81
N ARG A 149 0.28 19.93 -11.64
CA ARG A 149 -0.89 20.79 -11.84
C ARG A 149 -1.65 21.01 -10.53
N TYR A 150 -1.85 19.95 -9.75
CA TYR A 150 -2.48 20.03 -8.44
C TYR A 150 -1.71 20.95 -7.49
N ILE A 151 -0.38 20.79 -7.37
CA ILE A 151 0.45 21.64 -6.51
C ILE A 151 0.39 23.10 -6.94
N VAL A 152 0.48 23.38 -8.25
CA VAL A 152 0.39 24.75 -8.80
C VAL A 152 -0.98 25.37 -8.52
N GLU A 153 -2.05 24.59 -8.65
CA GLU A 153 -3.43 25.04 -8.43
C GLU A 153 -3.72 25.31 -6.96
N GLN A 154 -3.27 24.44 -6.04
CA GLN A 154 -3.45 24.62 -4.60
C GLN A 154 -2.49 25.66 -4.01
N GLY A 155 -1.30 25.83 -4.60
CA GLY A 155 -0.24 26.70 -4.12
C GLY A 155 0.48 26.16 -2.88
N THR A 156 -0.24 26.01 -1.77
CA THR A 156 0.27 25.40 -0.53
C THR A 156 -0.46 24.08 -0.28
N ILE A 157 0.30 23.01 -0.07
CA ILE A 157 -0.22 21.67 0.23
C ILE A 157 0.33 21.18 1.57
N ASN A 158 -0.50 20.45 2.32
CA ASN A 158 -0.11 19.77 3.56
C ASN A 158 -0.81 18.41 3.63
N PRO A 159 -0.44 17.45 2.76
CA PRO A 159 -1.04 16.12 2.79
C PRO A 159 -0.64 15.41 4.08
N SER A 160 -1.60 14.74 4.70
CA SER A 160 -1.39 13.84 5.83
C SER A 160 -1.97 12.47 5.50
N ALA A 161 -1.40 11.42 6.07
CA ALA A 161 -2.09 10.13 6.10
C ALA A 161 -3.39 10.27 6.90
N ASP A 162 -4.42 9.56 6.47
CA ASP A 162 -5.72 9.45 7.17
C ASP A 162 -5.83 8.15 7.97
N ASP A 163 -4.73 7.38 8.03
CA ASP A 163 -4.62 6.11 8.73
C ASP A 163 -5.73 5.11 8.36
N ASN A 164 -6.13 5.11 7.07
CA ASN A 164 -7.22 4.27 6.56
C ASN A 164 -6.96 2.76 6.66
N TRP A 165 -5.75 2.32 7.00
CA TRP A 165 -5.50 0.91 7.28
C TRP A 165 -4.50 0.67 8.41
N SER A 166 -4.64 -0.50 9.04
CA SER A 166 -3.74 -0.96 10.10
C SER A 166 -3.60 -2.50 10.09
N PHE A 167 -2.66 -3.04 10.86
CA PHE A 167 -2.64 -4.47 11.13
C PHE A 167 -3.72 -4.85 12.15
N VAL A 168 -4.28 -6.06 12.00
CA VAL A 168 -5.09 -6.64 13.08
C VAL A 168 -4.16 -6.90 14.27
N PRO A 169 -4.54 -6.48 15.50
CA PRO A 169 -3.68 -6.70 16.65
C PRO A 169 -3.41 -8.18 16.93
N MET A 170 -2.18 -8.50 17.37
CA MET A 170 -1.76 -9.86 17.69
C MET A 170 -1.01 -9.89 19.04
N GLU A 171 -1.69 -10.38 20.08
CA GLU A 171 -1.15 -10.43 21.44
C GLU A 171 0.23 -11.13 21.50
N ASP A 172 1.12 -10.59 22.32
CA ASP A 172 2.50 -11.05 22.52
C ASP A 172 3.31 -11.23 21.22
N THR A 173 2.92 -10.54 20.14
CA THR A 173 3.56 -10.68 18.83
C THR A 173 4.33 -9.42 18.46
N SER A 174 5.51 -9.61 17.90
CA SER A 174 6.33 -8.51 17.36
C SER A 174 6.95 -8.88 16.03
N VAL A 175 7.08 -7.86 15.18
CA VAL A 175 7.69 -7.98 13.86
C VAL A 175 8.80 -6.96 13.70
N ILE A 176 9.78 -7.27 12.86
CA ILE A 176 10.89 -6.39 12.50
C ILE A 176 10.97 -6.16 11.00
N PHE A 177 11.46 -4.98 10.62
CA PHE A 177 11.85 -4.66 9.26
C PHE A 177 13.11 -3.78 9.26
N THR A 178 13.75 -3.66 8.09
CA THR A 178 14.98 -2.87 7.93
C THR A 178 14.77 -1.77 6.90
N THR A 179 15.33 -0.59 7.15
CA THR A 179 15.33 0.55 6.22
C THR A 179 16.53 1.45 6.48
N GLY A 180 16.66 2.53 5.72
CA GLY A 180 17.74 3.50 5.87
C GLY A 180 17.76 4.12 7.29
N PRO A 181 18.93 4.38 7.88
CA PRO A 181 19.05 4.86 9.25
C PRO A 181 18.40 6.23 9.49
N ALA A 182 18.22 7.04 8.45
CA ALA A 182 17.50 8.31 8.51
C ALA A 182 16.01 8.17 8.88
N ALA A 183 15.44 6.96 8.84
CA ALA A 183 14.07 6.72 9.28
C ALA A 183 13.86 7.00 10.78
N ARG A 184 14.93 6.97 11.59
CA ARG A 184 14.90 7.34 13.02
C ARG A 184 14.37 8.75 13.25
N ASP A 185 14.60 9.65 12.31
CA ASP A 185 14.20 11.06 12.41
C ASP A 185 12.68 11.26 12.24
N TYR A 186 11.94 10.22 11.83
CA TYR A 186 10.52 10.28 11.47
C TYR A 186 9.63 9.32 12.28
N LEU A 187 10.15 8.69 13.34
CA LEU A 187 9.36 7.72 14.13
C LEU A 187 8.15 8.36 14.81
N ASP A 188 8.25 9.64 15.19
CA ASP A 188 7.17 10.40 15.82
C ASP A 188 6.14 10.93 14.79
N ASP A 189 6.41 10.81 13.49
CA ASP A 189 5.55 11.32 12.40
C ASP A 189 4.55 10.27 11.88
N VAL A 190 4.59 9.04 12.40
CA VAL A 190 3.72 7.94 11.98
C VAL A 190 2.78 7.52 13.11
N ALA A 191 1.55 7.12 12.76
CA ALA A 191 0.55 6.73 13.75
C ALA A 191 0.85 5.39 14.45
N LEU A 192 1.70 4.56 13.86
CA LEU A 192 2.09 3.26 14.41
C LEU A 192 3.23 3.43 15.42
N GLU A 193 3.12 2.76 16.58
CA GLU A 193 4.23 2.70 17.54
C GLU A 193 5.37 1.83 16.99
N ILE A 194 6.49 2.46 16.65
CA ILE A 194 7.68 1.81 16.10
C ILE A 194 8.86 2.00 17.06
N GLU A 195 9.50 0.91 17.45
CA GLU A 195 10.71 0.93 18.28
C GLU A 195 11.97 0.81 17.42
N ASP A 196 13.01 1.58 17.75
CA ASP A 196 14.36 1.35 17.23
C ASP A 196 14.93 0.04 17.81
N ALA A 197 15.28 -0.89 16.94
CA ALA A 197 15.82 -2.21 17.28
C ALA A 197 17.30 -2.35 16.93
N GLY A 198 18.01 -1.23 16.74
CA GLY A 198 19.44 -1.17 16.48
C GLY A 198 19.79 -1.22 14.99
N ASP A 199 21.07 -1.43 14.69
CA ASP A 199 21.57 -1.49 13.31
C ASP A 199 21.81 -2.93 12.86
N THR A 200 21.77 -3.14 11.54
CA THR A 200 22.24 -4.37 10.91
C THR A 200 23.73 -4.25 10.56
N ASP A 201 24.39 -5.39 10.38
CA ASP A 201 25.80 -5.43 9.95
C ASP A 201 26.04 -4.82 8.56
N GLU A 202 24.96 -4.61 7.79
CA GLU A 202 24.97 -4.03 6.44
C GLU A 202 24.75 -2.51 6.44
N GLY A 203 24.66 -1.87 7.62
CA GLY A 203 24.51 -0.43 7.75
C GLY A 203 23.07 0.09 7.59
N PHE A 204 22.07 -0.80 7.68
CA PHE A 204 20.66 -0.43 7.78
C PHE A 204 20.23 -0.31 9.24
N ALA A 205 19.19 0.46 9.51
CA ALA A 205 18.51 0.44 10.80
C ALA A 205 17.42 -0.65 10.80
N ARG A 206 17.24 -1.31 11.95
CA ARG A 206 16.17 -2.26 12.21
C ARG A 206 15.14 -1.58 13.11
N PHE A 207 13.87 -1.79 12.78
CA PHE A 207 12.74 -1.28 13.55
C PHE A 207 11.83 -2.43 13.94
N ARG A 208 11.21 -2.32 15.11
CA ARG A 208 10.25 -3.28 15.66
C ARG A 208 8.87 -2.65 15.78
N ILE A 209 7.85 -3.42 15.44
CA ILE A 209 6.45 -3.11 15.68
C ILE A 209 5.90 -4.19 16.62
N ARG A 210 5.20 -3.79 17.68
CA ARG A 210 4.33 -4.70 18.44
C ARG A 210 2.98 -4.71 17.76
N LEU A 211 2.50 -5.91 17.44
CA LEU A 211 1.18 -6.11 16.87
C LEU A 211 0.16 -6.23 18.00
#